data_AF-A0A953PX21-F1
#
_entry.id   AF-A0A953PX21-F1
#
_cell.length_a   1.000
_cell.length_b   1.000
_cell.length_c   1.000
_cell.angle_alpha   90.00
_cell.angle_beta   90.00
_cell.angle_gamma   90.00
#
_symmetry.space_group_name_H-M   'P 1'
#
loop_
_entity.id
_entity.type
_entity.pdbx_description
1 polymer ?
#
loop_
_entity_poly.entity_id
_entity_poly.type
_entity_poly.pdbx_seq_one_letter_code
_entity_poly.pdbx_strand_id
1 'polypeptide(L)'
;MGLQNEAEWQNSEWIGYDDILEDTGRIWYWYEDVTSGRQPSSKLLPLPAPKPAPFLRREFVVTGAVRSAYLFASGLAYAELHLNGKKVGGEIERDPAYTNFNSRVLYATYDIAGLVAQGRNAVGAILGTGWYDVHDLAIWHFHTASWRGRPRLRLLIAIEYKDGRSQFIKSDASWKAGTGPISHDGIYTGEIYDARQEMPGWSTPGFDDTDWSSALIMPPPSGKLVARRCPPIAITETLAPISISEPKPGRYVVDMGQNFSGHTQLRVRAAAGTMITMRYGEILHKDGTLDTAPIDTFMAKTDPPQPFQQDTYICKGIDEEVWEQRFSYSGFQYVEVTGFPGRPTLENFRGRFAHTAFENAGEFACSNNVINKIQQATRWAYLSNAQSIPTDCPQREKNGWTGDAQLASEMGLMNFKSASFYSKWLDDLADAQRADGGLPVIVPSGGWGNGEWSGPITPPWDAAYPVITWNLYQYCGDTRLLERHYPRLRRYVDFFSRYEKDGVTPGLGIGDWLPWKTDTPLDLISTAYLYLDAKIVSDIAHLLRIKNDEHDLPPENWSSGNVSSRV
;
A
#
# COMPACT_ATOMS: atom_id res chain seq x y z
N MET A 1 -6.75 16.99 13.65
CA MET A 1 -6.47 16.73 15.08
C MET A 1 -6.38 15.22 15.27
N GLY A 2 -5.44 14.75 16.07
CA GLY A 2 -5.26 13.33 16.39
C GLY A 2 -4.72 13.18 17.79
N LEU A 3 -4.91 11.99 18.38
CA LEU A 3 -4.32 11.57 19.63
C LEU A 3 -2.77 11.62 19.57
N GLN A 4 -2.15 12.38 20.46
CA GLN A 4 -0.70 12.66 20.47
C GLN A 4 0.09 11.63 21.27
N ASN A 5 -0.53 10.97 22.24
CA ASN A 5 0.14 10.06 23.15
C ASN A 5 -0.79 8.92 23.61
N GLU A 6 -0.20 7.93 24.26
CA GLU A 6 -0.88 6.72 24.71
C GLU A 6 -2.01 6.99 25.71
N ALA A 7 -1.89 8.00 26.57
CA ALA A 7 -2.92 8.32 27.58
C ALA A 7 -4.22 8.82 26.94
N GLU A 8 -4.13 9.47 25.79
CA GLU A 8 -5.30 9.97 25.06
C GLU A 8 -6.15 8.84 24.44
N TRP A 9 -5.62 7.62 24.34
CA TRP A 9 -6.37 6.43 23.91
C TRP A 9 -7.35 5.90 24.96
N GLN A 10 -7.45 6.54 26.14
CA GLN A 10 -8.43 6.20 27.19
C GLN A 10 -8.39 4.72 27.61
N ASN A 11 -7.20 4.13 27.63
CA ASN A 11 -6.97 2.71 27.87
C ASN A 11 -7.77 1.81 26.91
N SER A 12 -7.91 2.20 25.64
CA SER A 12 -8.35 1.29 24.60
C SER A 12 -7.27 0.25 24.33
N GLU A 13 -7.71 -0.98 24.10
CA GLU A 13 -6.86 -2.16 23.92
C GLU A 13 -6.83 -2.57 22.46
N TRP A 14 -5.77 -3.27 22.06
CA TRP A 14 -5.77 -4.00 20.80
C TRP A 14 -6.67 -5.21 20.94
N ILE A 15 -7.60 -5.39 20.00
CA ILE A 15 -8.55 -6.50 20.01
C ILE A 15 -8.54 -7.25 18.67
N GLY A 16 -8.86 -8.54 18.69
CA GLY A 16 -8.88 -9.39 17.51
C GLY A 16 -9.82 -10.59 17.69
N TYR A 17 -9.85 -11.46 16.68
CA TYR A 17 -10.63 -12.70 16.72
C TYR A 17 -9.77 -13.91 17.10
N ASP A 18 -8.54 -13.97 16.59
CA ASP A 18 -7.59 -15.04 16.86
C ASP A 18 -6.14 -14.51 16.87
N ASP A 19 -5.25 -15.10 17.67
CA ASP A 19 -3.81 -14.75 17.70
C ASP A 19 -2.90 -15.92 17.29
N ILE A 20 -3.50 -16.99 16.73
CA ILE A 20 -2.77 -18.17 16.29
C ILE A 20 -2.34 -17.97 14.84
N LEU A 21 -1.07 -17.57 14.67
CA LEU A 21 -0.43 -17.49 13.35
C LEU A 21 -0.21 -18.86 12.71
N GLU A 22 0.24 -19.85 13.48
CA GLU A 22 0.62 -21.16 12.95
C GLU A 22 -0.56 -22.13 12.99
N ASP A 23 -1.20 -22.36 11.85
CA ASP A 23 -1.89 -23.63 11.60
C ASP A 23 -0.99 -24.49 10.70
N THR A 24 -0.75 -25.73 11.11
CA THR A 24 0.38 -26.58 10.70
C THR A 24 0.31 -27.16 9.28
N GLY A 25 -0.28 -26.41 8.34
CA GLY A 25 -0.24 -26.75 6.92
C GLY A 25 1.18 -26.69 6.38
N ARG A 26 1.63 -27.77 5.72
CA ARG A 26 2.90 -27.78 4.98
C ARG A 26 2.60 -27.67 3.50
N ILE A 27 3.07 -26.61 2.86
CA ILE A 27 2.91 -26.39 1.42
C ILE A 27 4.27 -26.54 0.75
N TRP A 28 4.29 -27.31 -0.33
CA TRP A 28 5.44 -27.38 -1.23
C TRP A 28 5.43 -26.15 -2.11
N TYR A 29 6.57 -25.45 -2.17
CA TYR A 29 6.73 -24.36 -3.12
C TYR A 29 8.11 -24.33 -3.74
N TRP A 30 8.18 -23.68 -4.90
CA TRP A 30 9.41 -23.41 -5.63
C TRP A 30 9.26 -22.07 -6.36
N TYR A 31 10.39 -21.46 -6.69
CA TYR A 31 10.44 -20.34 -7.61
C TYR A 31 10.88 -20.86 -8.97
N GLU A 32 10.25 -20.37 -10.03
CA GLU A 32 10.84 -20.48 -11.36
C GLU A 32 12.01 -19.48 -11.39
N ASP A 33 13.23 -19.99 -11.57
CA ASP A 33 14.43 -19.17 -11.43
C ASP A 33 14.57 -18.21 -12.62
N VAL A 34 14.12 -16.97 -12.43
CA VAL A 34 14.15 -15.92 -13.47
C VAL A 34 15.48 -15.17 -13.52
N THR A 35 16.36 -15.34 -12.52
CA THR A 35 17.54 -14.45 -12.34
C THR A 35 18.87 -15.18 -12.34
N SER A 36 18.95 -16.47 -11.98
CA SER A 36 20.25 -17.11 -11.67
C SER A 36 20.60 -18.36 -12.49
N GLY A 37 19.70 -18.85 -13.35
CA GLY A 37 19.96 -20.04 -14.18
C GLY A 37 20.22 -21.32 -13.35
N ARG A 38 19.89 -21.32 -12.06
CA ARG A 38 19.97 -22.48 -11.16
C ARG A 38 18.66 -23.26 -11.21
N GLN A 39 18.72 -24.53 -10.82
CA GLN A 39 17.51 -25.35 -10.73
C GLN A 39 16.59 -24.84 -9.62
N PRO A 40 15.25 -24.94 -9.77
CA PRO A 40 14.29 -24.60 -8.73
C PRO A 40 14.62 -25.36 -7.45
N SER A 41 14.95 -24.64 -6.36
CA SER A 41 15.04 -25.28 -5.05
C SER A 41 13.64 -25.37 -4.46
N SER A 42 13.12 -26.58 -4.28
CA SER A 42 11.88 -26.80 -3.56
C SER A 42 12.10 -26.68 -2.05
N LYS A 43 11.17 -26.01 -1.37
CA LYS A 43 11.16 -25.92 0.09
C LYS A 43 9.79 -26.35 0.59
N LEU A 44 9.79 -27.13 1.67
CA LEU A 44 8.59 -27.38 2.47
C LEU A 44 8.60 -26.38 3.61
N LEU A 45 7.70 -25.39 3.57
CA LEU A 45 7.52 -24.48 4.70
C LEU A 45 6.17 -24.74 5.36
N PRO A 46 6.09 -24.61 6.70
CA PRO A 46 4.82 -24.35 7.33
C PRO A 46 4.33 -22.98 6.82
N LEU A 47 3.18 -22.98 6.16
CA LEU A 47 2.48 -21.74 5.84
C LEU A 47 1.22 -21.68 6.67
N PRO A 48 0.97 -20.55 7.34
CA PRO A 48 -0.34 -20.29 7.91
C PRO A 48 -1.39 -20.45 6.83
N ALA A 49 -2.35 -21.34 7.07
CA ALA A 49 -3.52 -21.39 6.23
C ALA A 49 -4.21 -20.01 6.30
N PRO A 50 -4.61 -19.43 5.16
CA PRO A 50 -5.45 -18.24 5.18
C PRO A 50 -6.68 -18.50 6.04
N LYS A 51 -7.06 -17.51 6.84
CA LYS A 51 -8.27 -17.57 7.67
C LYS A 51 -9.24 -16.47 7.24
N PRO A 52 -10.55 -16.67 7.44
CA PRO A 52 -11.55 -15.66 7.13
C PRO A 52 -11.28 -14.33 7.83
N ALA A 53 -11.68 -13.23 7.18
CA ALA A 53 -11.54 -11.88 7.72
C ALA A 53 -12.35 -11.75 9.03
N PRO A 54 -11.74 -11.25 10.13
CA PRO A 54 -12.45 -10.98 11.37
C PRO A 54 -13.49 -9.86 11.22
N PHE A 55 -14.67 -10.08 11.79
CA PHE A 55 -15.70 -9.08 12.03
C PHE A 55 -15.75 -8.78 13.53
N LEU A 56 -15.70 -7.51 13.89
CA LEU A 56 -15.73 -7.02 15.26
C LEU A 56 -16.88 -6.04 15.42
N ARG A 57 -17.69 -6.16 16.48
CA ARG A 57 -18.79 -5.22 16.74
C ARG A 57 -18.95 -4.86 18.22
N ARG A 58 -19.52 -3.68 18.47
CA ARG A 58 -19.98 -3.25 19.78
C ARG A 58 -21.18 -2.33 19.67
N GLU A 59 -22.17 -2.54 20.53
CA GLU A 59 -23.25 -1.57 20.74
C GLU A 59 -22.94 -0.59 21.87
N PHE A 60 -23.47 0.62 21.75
CA PHE A 60 -23.38 1.65 22.76
C PHE A 60 -24.60 2.56 22.74
N VAL A 61 -24.80 3.34 23.81
CA VAL A 61 -25.95 4.24 23.94
C VAL A 61 -25.49 5.69 24.05
N VAL A 62 -26.17 6.57 23.31
CA VAL A 62 -25.97 8.03 23.33
C VAL A 62 -27.20 8.68 23.95
N THR A 63 -27.02 9.45 25.03
CA THR A 63 -28.11 9.95 25.89
C THR A 63 -28.27 11.47 25.89
N GLY A 64 -27.64 12.19 24.95
CA GLY A 64 -27.66 13.64 24.89
C GLY A 64 -27.38 14.20 23.50
N ALA A 65 -27.61 15.50 23.32
CA ALA A 65 -27.33 16.15 22.05
C ALA A 65 -25.81 16.19 21.79
N VAL A 66 -25.36 15.54 20.73
CA VAL A 66 -23.96 15.53 20.29
C VAL A 66 -23.55 16.91 19.79
N ARG A 67 -22.38 17.37 20.22
CA ARG A 67 -21.68 18.56 19.72
C ARG A 67 -20.65 18.16 18.66
N SER A 68 -19.85 17.14 18.96
CA SER A 68 -18.83 16.58 18.05
C SER A 68 -18.66 15.08 18.36
N ALA A 69 -18.27 14.30 17.36
CA ALA A 69 -17.91 12.90 17.55
C ALA A 69 -16.80 12.51 16.57
N TYR A 70 -15.71 11.97 17.10
CA TYR A 70 -14.57 11.51 16.31
C TYR A 70 -14.28 10.05 16.59
N LEU A 71 -13.96 9.30 15.53
CA LEU A 71 -13.50 7.92 15.59
C LEU A 71 -12.02 7.88 15.21
N PHE A 72 -11.20 7.35 16.12
CA PHE A 72 -9.78 7.07 15.92
C PHE A 72 -9.60 5.56 15.80
N ALA A 73 -8.97 5.07 14.72
CA ALA A 73 -8.82 3.64 14.52
C ALA A 73 -7.53 3.26 13.79
N SER A 74 -6.95 2.14 14.19
CA SER A 74 -5.84 1.47 13.52
C SER A 74 -6.17 -0.01 13.39
N GLY A 75 -6.32 -0.48 12.14
CA GLY A 75 -6.31 -1.90 11.82
C GLY A 75 -4.89 -2.33 11.45
N LEU A 76 -4.51 -3.55 11.80
CA LEU A 76 -3.28 -4.17 11.32
C LEU A 76 -3.66 -5.35 10.42
N ALA A 77 -3.47 -5.31 9.10
CA ALA A 77 -2.99 -4.15 8.34
C ALA A 77 -4.08 -3.11 8.06
N TYR A 78 -5.33 -3.56 7.88
CA TYR A 78 -6.43 -2.70 7.42
C TYR A 78 -7.70 -2.94 8.23
N ALA A 79 -8.54 -1.90 8.33
CA ALA A 79 -9.88 -2.01 8.89
C ALA A 79 -10.90 -1.23 8.06
N GLU A 80 -11.95 -1.91 7.59
CA GLU A 80 -13.15 -1.25 7.08
C GLU A 80 -14.14 -1.03 8.23
N LEU A 81 -14.45 0.23 8.52
CA LEU A 81 -15.23 0.63 9.67
C LEU A 81 -16.67 0.94 9.29
N HIS A 82 -17.60 0.58 10.15
CA HIS A 82 -19.03 0.79 9.98
C HIS A 82 -19.64 1.40 11.25
N LEU A 83 -20.57 2.34 11.08
CA LEU A 83 -21.35 2.91 12.17
C LEU A 83 -22.82 2.97 11.74
N ASN A 84 -23.68 2.28 12.48
CA ASN A 84 -25.12 2.19 12.21
C ASN A 84 -25.43 1.77 10.76
N GLY A 85 -24.74 0.72 10.27
CA GLY A 85 -24.91 0.18 8.92
C GLY A 85 -24.29 0.99 7.79
N LYS A 86 -23.57 2.09 8.08
CA LYS A 86 -22.90 2.93 7.08
C LYS A 86 -21.38 2.80 7.19
N LYS A 87 -20.70 2.62 6.05
CA LYS A 87 -19.24 2.66 5.96
C LYS A 87 -18.73 4.04 6.41
N VAL A 88 -17.78 4.06 7.34
CA VAL A 88 -17.08 5.25 7.80
C VAL A 88 -15.95 5.54 6.82
N GLY A 89 -15.80 6.80 6.38
CA GLY A 89 -14.75 7.21 5.44
C GLY A 89 -15.14 7.11 3.96
N GLY A 90 -16.36 6.64 3.62
CA GLY A 90 -16.86 6.64 2.24
C GLY A 90 -16.04 5.74 1.31
N GLU A 91 -15.45 6.33 0.27
CA GLU A 91 -14.62 5.64 -0.74
C GLU A 91 -13.20 5.31 -0.25
N ILE A 92 -12.86 5.60 1.01
CA ILE A 92 -11.57 5.21 1.61
C ILE A 92 -11.48 3.68 1.71
N GLU A 93 -10.31 3.15 1.35
CA GLU A 93 -9.99 1.73 1.41
C GLU A 93 -8.57 1.51 1.90
N ARG A 94 -8.26 0.27 2.31
CA ARG A 94 -6.90 -0.14 2.70
C ARG A 94 -6.23 0.86 3.66
N ASP A 95 -6.99 1.32 4.66
CA ASP A 95 -6.56 2.26 5.70
C ASP A 95 -6.40 1.49 7.03
N PRO A 96 -5.39 1.79 7.86
CA PRO A 96 -4.35 2.80 7.68
C PRO A 96 -3.28 2.44 6.61
N ALA A 97 -2.57 3.47 6.14
CA ALA A 97 -1.41 3.32 5.24
C ALA A 97 -0.35 2.33 5.77
N TYR A 98 0.26 1.56 4.86
CA TYR A 98 1.27 0.54 5.17
C TYR A 98 2.58 1.14 5.69
N THR A 99 3.14 0.60 6.77
CA THR A 99 4.43 0.96 7.36
C THR A 99 5.19 -0.29 7.84
N ASN A 100 6.44 -0.14 8.27
CA ASN A 100 7.09 -1.19 9.07
C ASN A 100 6.44 -1.22 10.46
N PHE A 101 5.56 -2.19 10.70
CA PHE A 101 4.76 -2.29 11.92
C PHE A 101 5.58 -2.54 13.21
N ASN A 102 6.86 -2.91 13.10
CA ASN A 102 7.77 -2.97 14.25
C ASN A 102 8.30 -1.61 14.69
N SER A 103 8.26 -0.61 13.80
CA SER A 103 8.77 0.73 14.07
C SER A 103 7.65 1.74 14.25
N ARG A 104 6.63 1.66 13.41
CA ARG A 104 5.54 2.63 13.33
C ARG A 104 4.25 1.96 12.90
N VAL A 105 3.16 2.38 13.55
CA VAL A 105 1.79 1.98 13.19
C VAL A 105 0.96 3.23 13.03
N LEU A 106 0.24 3.33 11.91
CA LEU A 106 -0.60 4.49 11.63
C LEU A 106 -2.02 4.27 12.14
N TYR A 107 -2.67 5.34 12.60
CA TYR A 107 -4.12 5.37 12.83
C TYR A 107 -4.77 6.52 12.06
N ALA A 108 -6.04 6.32 11.69
CA ALA A 108 -6.86 7.29 11.01
C ALA A 108 -7.87 7.94 11.96
N THR A 109 -8.28 9.17 11.63
CA THR A 109 -9.30 9.92 12.37
C THR A 109 -10.45 10.26 11.44
N TYR A 110 -11.67 10.01 11.89
CA TYR A 110 -12.89 10.25 11.13
C TYR A 110 -13.84 11.12 11.94
N ASP A 111 -14.41 12.15 11.31
CA ASP A 111 -15.58 12.85 11.84
C ASP A 111 -16.82 11.97 11.61
N ILE A 112 -17.46 11.56 12.71
CA ILE A 112 -18.62 10.67 12.68
C ILE A 112 -19.86 11.32 13.28
N ALA A 113 -19.85 12.63 13.54
CA ALA A 113 -20.97 13.32 14.19
C ALA A 113 -22.29 13.11 13.43
N GLY A 114 -22.25 13.11 12.09
CA GLY A 114 -23.42 12.87 11.23
C GLY A 114 -23.89 11.41 11.14
N LEU A 115 -23.14 10.46 11.71
CA LEU A 115 -23.46 9.03 11.70
C LEU A 115 -24.00 8.54 13.05
N VAL A 116 -23.76 9.29 14.12
CA VAL A 116 -24.24 8.97 15.48
C VAL A 116 -25.74 9.29 15.59
N ALA A 117 -26.50 8.33 16.11
CA ALA A 117 -27.92 8.47 16.41
C ALA A 117 -28.16 8.67 17.91
N GLN A 118 -29.29 9.25 18.28
CA GLN A 118 -29.75 9.26 19.68
C GLN A 118 -30.22 7.86 20.08
N GLY A 119 -29.87 7.41 21.29
CA GLY A 119 -30.21 6.06 21.77
C GLY A 119 -29.17 5.02 21.38
N ARG A 120 -29.61 3.82 20.96
CA ARG A 120 -28.72 2.71 20.62
C ARG A 120 -27.99 2.96 19.31
N ASN A 121 -26.69 2.70 19.32
CA ASN A 121 -25.78 2.77 18.19
C ASN A 121 -24.96 1.46 18.12
N ALA A 122 -24.46 1.12 16.95
CA ALA A 122 -23.54 0.01 16.76
C ALA A 122 -22.35 0.42 15.90
N VAL A 123 -21.14 0.15 16.38
CA VAL A 123 -19.90 0.26 15.61
C VAL A 123 -19.44 -1.14 15.22
N GLY A 124 -18.98 -1.27 13.97
CA GLY A 124 -18.43 -2.49 13.42
C GLY A 124 -17.10 -2.25 12.73
N ALA A 125 -16.25 -3.28 12.67
CA ALA A 125 -15.03 -3.29 11.89
C ALA A 125 -14.83 -4.65 11.21
N ILE A 126 -14.42 -4.63 9.95
CA ILE A 126 -13.93 -5.80 9.22
C ILE A 126 -12.42 -5.66 9.09
N LEU A 127 -11.65 -6.68 9.46
CA LEU A 127 -10.18 -6.62 9.43
C LEU A 127 -9.61 -7.38 8.24
N GLY A 128 -8.69 -6.73 7.52
CA GLY A 128 -7.96 -7.33 6.40
C GLY A 128 -6.52 -7.68 6.76
N THR A 129 -5.98 -8.71 6.11
CA THR A 129 -4.60 -9.20 6.33
C THR A 129 -3.55 -8.18 5.88
N GLY A 130 -3.74 -7.63 4.66
CA GLY A 130 -2.83 -6.69 4.01
C GLY A 130 -1.35 -7.05 4.17
N TRP A 131 -0.52 -6.06 4.48
CA TRP A 131 0.93 -6.26 4.68
C TRP A 131 1.32 -6.76 6.09
N TYR A 132 0.35 -6.98 6.98
CA TYR A 132 0.58 -7.39 8.37
C TYR A 132 0.50 -8.90 8.54
N ASP A 133 -0.45 -9.57 7.89
CA ASP A 133 -0.56 -11.04 7.85
C ASP A 133 -0.38 -11.59 6.44
N VAL A 134 0.72 -11.22 5.79
CA VAL A 134 1.06 -11.78 4.47
C VAL A 134 1.27 -13.28 4.62
N HIS A 135 0.38 -14.06 4.03
CA HIS A 135 0.48 -15.52 3.92
C HIS A 135 0.75 -15.96 2.47
N ASP A 136 0.62 -15.03 1.53
CA ASP A 136 0.99 -15.18 0.13
C ASP A 136 2.51 -15.47 0.00
N LEU A 137 2.86 -16.44 -0.85
CA LEU A 137 4.26 -16.72 -1.16
C LEU A 137 4.73 -15.94 -2.38
N ALA A 138 5.60 -14.95 -2.15
CA ALA A 138 6.28 -14.18 -3.19
C ALA A 138 7.77 -14.04 -2.89
N ILE A 139 8.56 -13.69 -3.92
CA ILE A 139 10.03 -13.69 -3.91
C ILE A 139 10.67 -12.78 -2.84
N TRP A 140 9.94 -11.78 -2.35
CA TRP A 140 10.42 -10.80 -1.36
C TRP A 140 10.18 -11.21 0.10
N HIS A 141 9.64 -12.41 0.33
CA HIS A 141 9.56 -13.04 1.64
C HIS A 141 8.79 -12.28 2.74
N PHE A 142 7.82 -11.43 2.38
CA PHE A 142 6.98 -10.73 3.36
C PHE A 142 6.20 -11.67 4.29
N HIS A 143 5.95 -12.92 3.89
CA HIS A 143 5.38 -13.94 4.76
C HIS A 143 6.27 -14.34 5.96
N THR A 144 7.55 -13.95 5.94
CA THR A 144 8.50 -14.13 7.03
C THR A 144 8.85 -12.83 7.77
N ALA A 145 8.16 -11.73 7.46
CA ALA A 145 8.43 -10.45 8.09
C ALA A 145 8.29 -10.56 9.62
N SER A 146 9.26 -10.00 10.35
CA SER A 146 9.33 -10.12 11.81
C SER A 146 8.16 -9.46 12.56
N TRP A 147 7.40 -8.58 11.90
CA TRP A 147 6.20 -7.95 12.47
C TRP A 147 4.93 -8.76 12.26
N ARG A 148 5.00 -9.85 11.48
CA ARG A 148 3.82 -10.57 11.03
C ARG A 148 2.97 -11.02 12.21
N GLY A 149 1.67 -10.78 12.13
CA GLY A 149 0.72 -11.06 13.20
C GLY A 149 -0.70 -11.22 12.65
N ARG A 150 -1.59 -11.86 13.42
CA ARG A 150 -3.01 -11.96 13.06
C ARG A 150 -3.72 -10.60 13.12
N PRO A 151 -4.70 -10.33 12.24
CA PRO A 151 -5.34 -9.02 12.17
C PRO A 151 -5.92 -8.55 13.50
N ARG A 152 -5.69 -7.28 13.81
CA ARG A 152 -6.14 -6.66 15.08
C ARG A 152 -6.51 -5.20 14.93
N LEU A 153 -7.35 -4.71 15.83
CA LEU A 153 -7.92 -3.37 15.84
C LEU A 153 -7.60 -2.67 17.15
N ARG A 154 -7.23 -1.39 17.07
CA ARG A 154 -7.38 -0.45 18.18
C ARG A 154 -8.31 0.67 17.76
N LEU A 155 -9.31 0.98 18.59
CA LEU A 155 -10.34 1.95 18.28
C LEU A 155 -10.75 2.78 19.51
N LEU A 156 -10.96 4.08 19.29
CA LEU A 156 -11.58 4.99 20.24
C LEU A 156 -12.60 5.88 19.51
N ILE A 157 -13.84 5.91 19.98
CA ILE A 157 -14.80 6.95 19.64
C ILE A 157 -14.87 7.92 20.82
N ALA A 158 -14.67 9.20 20.55
CA ALA A 158 -14.83 10.29 21.51
C ALA A 158 -16.03 11.15 21.09
N ILE A 159 -17.03 11.26 21.97
CA ILE A 159 -18.23 12.07 21.78
C ILE A 159 -18.21 13.20 22.79
N GLU A 160 -18.33 14.44 22.33
CA GLU A 160 -18.61 15.60 23.19
C GLU A 160 -20.09 15.99 23.05
N TYR A 161 -20.74 16.19 24.18
CA TYR A 161 -22.13 16.62 24.26
C TYR A 161 -22.25 18.15 24.36
N LYS A 162 -23.41 18.68 23.96
CA LYS A 162 -23.71 20.11 24.10
C LYS A 162 -23.78 20.60 25.55
N ASP A 163 -23.98 19.69 26.51
CA ASP A 163 -23.99 19.97 27.95
C ASP A 163 -22.59 19.92 28.60
N GLY A 164 -21.53 19.70 27.81
CA GLY A 164 -20.14 19.68 28.27
C GLY A 164 -19.64 18.31 28.74
N ARG A 165 -20.49 17.27 28.79
CA ARG A 165 -20.03 15.90 29.08
C ARG A 165 -19.28 15.30 27.88
N SER A 166 -18.43 14.31 28.17
CA SER A 166 -17.80 13.47 27.16
C SER A 166 -18.13 12.00 27.39
N GLN A 167 -18.19 11.22 26.30
CA GLN A 167 -18.31 9.77 26.33
C GLN A 167 -17.26 9.16 25.42
N PHE A 168 -16.66 8.07 25.91
CA PHE A 168 -15.65 7.31 25.19
C PHE A 168 -16.13 5.88 24.96
N ILE A 169 -16.08 5.41 23.73
CA ILE A 169 -16.33 4.02 23.36
C ILE A 169 -15.02 3.47 22.83
N LYS A 170 -14.44 2.53 23.57
CA LYS A 170 -13.10 2.00 23.33
C LYS A 170 -13.13 0.56 22.85
N SER A 171 -12.11 0.12 22.11
CA SER A 171 -11.81 -1.30 21.94
C SER A 171 -11.37 -1.90 23.27
N ASP A 172 -12.02 -3.00 23.66
CA ASP A 172 -11.78 -3.76 24.90
C ASP A 172 -12.48 -5.14 24.77
N ALA A 173 -12.38 -5.98 25.80
CA ALA A 173 -12.98 -7.32 25.82
C ALA A 173 -14.52 -7.36 25.78
N SER A 174 -15.21 -6.21 25.84
CA SER A 174 -16.67 -6.16 25.69
C SER A 174 -17.15 -6.19 24.24
N TRP A 175 -16.22 -6.09 23.28
CA TRP A 175 -16.52 -6.30 21.87
C TRP A 175 -16.84 -7.76 21.58
N LYS A 176 -17.66 -7.96 20.55
CA LYS A 176 -17.94 -9.27 19.96
C LYS A 176 -17.12 -9.46 18.70
N ALA A 177 -16.71 -10.70 18.44
CA ALA A 177 -15.88 -11.09 17.33
C ALA A 177 -16.41 -12.38 16.66
N GLY A 178 -16.39 -12.39 15.34
CA GLY A 178 -16.78 -13.52 14.51
C GLY A 178 -16.12 -13.46 13.13
N THR A 179 -16.53 -14.36 12.24
CA THR A 179 -16.14 -14.35 10.82
C THR A 179 -17.37 -14.14 9.95
N GLY A 180 -17.18 -13.89 8.66
CA GLY A 180 -18.27 -13.59 7.75
C GLY A 180 -17.97 -13.99 6.30
N PRO A 181 -18.49 -13.24 5.32
CA PRO A 181 -18.46 -13.64 3.93
C PRO A 181 -17.07 -13.65 3.29
N ILE A 182 -16.08 -12.94 3.85
CA ILE A 182 -14.71 -12.94 3.33
C ILE A 182 -13.97 -14.14 3.92
N SER A 183 -13.86 -15.22 3.14
CA SER A 183 -13.20 -16.46 3.57
C SER A 183 -11.69 -16.43 3.33
N HIS A 184 -11.24 -15.59 2.40
CA HIS A 184 -9.84 -15.35 2.07
C HIS A 184 -9.68 -13.90 1.61
N ASP A 185 -8.65 -13.22 2.09
CA ASP A 185 -8.13 -11.98 1.52
C ASP A 185 -6.61 -12.00 1.55
N GLY A 186 -5.95 -11.59 0.47
CA GLY A 186 -4.50 -11.45 0.44
C GLY A 186 -4.05 -10.41 -0.57
N ILE A 187 -2.96 -9.71 -0.26
CA ILE A 187 -2.52 -8.55 -1.02
C ILE A 187 -2.10 -8.92 -2.46
N TYR A 188 -1.63 -10.15 -2.70
CA TYR A 188 -1.32 -10.66 -4.04
C TYR A 188 -2.40 -11.58 -4.60
N THR A 189 -3.04 -12.35 -3.72
CA THR A 189 -3.94 -13.45 -4.08
C THR A 189 -5.37 -12.99 -4.41
N GLY A 190 -5.83 -11.84 -3.90
CA GLY A 190 -7.18 -11.31 -4.10
C GLY A 190 -8.14 -11.69 -2.97
N GLU A 191 -9.45 -11.65 -3.21
CA GLU A 191 -10.50 -11.95 -2.22
C GLU A 191 -11.41 -13.11 -2.65
N ILE A 192 -11.74 -14.02 -1.73
CA ILE A 192 -12.83 -14.99 -1.88
C ILE A 192 -13.97 -14.58 -0.96
N TYR A 193 -15.13 -14.30 -1.57
CA TYR A 193 -16.31 -13.82 -0.88
C TYR A 193 -17.49 -14.77 -1.09
N ASP A 194 -17.99 -15.36 0.00
CA ASP A 194 -19.21 -16.16 0.03
C ASP A 194 -20.39 -15.35 0.55
N ALA A 195 -21.21 -14.83 -0.37
CA ALA A 195 -22.35 -13.98 -0.02
C ALA A 195 -23.43 -14.72 0.79
N ARG A 196 -23.42 -16.06 0.79
CA ARG A 196 -24.34 -16.87 1.61
C ARG A 196 -24.03 -16.74 3.11
N GLN A 197 -22.82 -16.29 3.46
CA GLN A 197 -22.36 -16.06 4.83
C GLN A 197 -22.49 -14.58 5.25
N GLU A 198 -23.16 -13.75 4.45
CA GLU A 198 -23.46 -12.39 4.87
C GLU A 198 -24.33 -12.37 6.13
N MET A 199 -24.08 -11.36 6.97
CA MET A 199 -24.80 -11.14 8.22
C MET A 199 -25.56 -9.81 8.13
N PRO A 200 -26.76 -9.77 7.51
CA PRO A 200 -27.52 -8.53 7.35
C PRO A 200 -27.71 -7.80 8.68
N GLY A 201 -27.36 -6.51 8.72
CA GLY A 201 -27.53 -5.68 9.91
C GLY A 201 -26.46 -5.87 10.99
N TRP A 202 -25.40 -6.66 10.78
CA TRP A 202 -24.35 -6.92 11.80
C TRP A 202 -23.77 -5.64 12.44
N SER A 203 -23.64 -4.56 11.66
CA SER A 203 -23.15 -3.25 12.12
C SER A 203 -24.27 -2.25 12.48
N THR A 204 -25.50 -2.74 12.71
CA THR A 204 -26.65 -1.96 13.19
C THR A 204 -27.04 -2.34 14.61
N PRO A 205 -27.70 -1.45 15.37
CA PRO A 205 -28.17 -1.77 16.71
C PRO A 205 -29.29 -2.82 16.69
N GLY A 206 -29.28 -3.73 17.65
CA GLY A 206 -30.30 -4.79 17.77
C GLY A 206 -30.00 -6.05 16.96
N PHE A 207 -28.81 -6.15 16.36
CA PHE A 207 -28.34 -7.39 15.75
C PHE A 207 -28.13 -8.47 16.83
N ASP A 208 -28.51 -9.71 16.50
CA ASP A 208 -28.32 -10.87 17.36
C ASP A 208 -26.90 -11.43 17.20
N ASP A 209 -26.04 -11.17 18.18
CA ASP A 209 -24.64 -11.62 18.22
C ASP A 209 -24.39 -12.67 19.31
N THR A 210 -25.42 -13.43 19.71
CA THR A 210 -25.27 -14.48 20.74
C THR A 210 -24.26 -15.55 20.36
N ASP A 211 -24.15 -15.87 19.07
CA ASP A 211 -23.22 -16.87 18.54
C ASP A 211 -21.81 -16.30 18.31
N TRP A 212 -21.61 -14.98 18.50
CA TRP A 212 -20.30 -14.36 18.40
C TRP A 212 -19.53 -14.51 19.71
N SER A 213 -18.24 -14.79 19.57
CA SER A 213 -17.31 -14.85 20.69
C SER A 213 -17.01 -13.45 21.22
N SER A 214 -16.54 -13.33 22.45
CA SER A 214 -15.92 -12.08 22.89
C SER A 214 -14.62 -11.85 22.13
N ALA A 215 -14.31 -10.60 21.81
CA ALA A 215 -13.04 -10.26 21.18
C ALA A 215 -11.87 -10.58 22.13
N LEU A 216 -10.78 -11.10 21.56
CA LEU A 216 -9.54 -11.35 22.29
C LEU A 216 -8.79 -10.05 22.50
N ILE A 217 -8.21 -9.86 23.68
CA ILE A 217 -7.20 -8.82 23.90
C ILE A 217 -5.90 -9.30 23.26
N MET A 218 -5.38 -8.50 22.33
CA MET A 218 -4.21 -8.82 21.51
C MET A 218 -2.98 -8.08 22.05
N PRO A 219 -1.78 -8.66 21.94
CA PRO A 219 -0.55 -7.93 22.19
C PRO A 219 -0.45 -6.69 21.28
N PRO A 220 0.01 -5.54 21.79
CA PRO A 220 0.27 -4.38 20.95
C PRO A 220 1.40 -4.67 19.95
N PRO A 221 1.40 -4.05 18.76
CA PRO A 221 2.55 -4.06 17.88
C PRO A 221 3.73 -3.34 18.54
N SER A 222 4.95 -3.69 18.14
CA SER A 222 6.17 -3.01 18.64
C SER A 222 6.26 -1.56 18.18
N GLY A 223 5.66 -1.24 17.02
CA GLY A 223 5.72 0.08 16.43
C GLY A 223 4.91 1.13 17.18
N LYS A 224 5.39 2.37 17.14
CA LYS A 224 4.71 3.51 17.77
C LYS A 224 3.45 3.87 17.00
N LEU A 225 2.34 3.99 17.73
CA LEU A 225 1.06 4.41 17.16
C LEU A 225 1.04 5.93 16.91
N VAL A 226 0.91 6.34 15.65
CA VAL A 226 0.96 7.75 15.24
C VAL A 226 -0.14 8.09 14.23
N ALA A 227 -0.57 9.35 14.21
CA ALA A 227 -1.62 9.79 13.29
C ALA A 227 -1.14 9.68 11.84
N ARG A 228 -2.00 9.17 10.94
CA ARG A 228 -1.79 9.29 9.49
C ARG A 228 -1.79 10.78 9.11
N ARG A 229 -0.73 11.22 8.42
CA ARG A 229 -0.54 12.61 7.95
C ARG A 229 -0.48 12.75 6.42
N CYS A 230 -0.70 11.66 5.69
CA CYS A 230 -0.84 11.63 4.23
C CYS A 230 -2.31 11.38 3.84
N PRO A 231 -2.72 11.68 2.59
CA PRO A 231 -4.02 11.28 2.08
C PRO A 231 -4.21 9.76 2.18
N PRO A 232 -5.44 9.27 2.41
CA PRO A 232 -5.72 7.84 2.37
C PRO A 232 -5.66 7.31 0.94
N ILE A 233 -5.62 5.99 0.81
CA ILE A 233 -6.06 5.34 -0.43
C ILE A 233 -7.59 5.46 -0.51
N ALA A 234 -8.11 5.82 -1.68
CA ALA A 234 -9.54 5.86 -1.94
C ALA A 234 -9.83 5.48 -3.39
N ILE A 235 -11.08 5.10 -3.67
CA ILE A 235 -11.58 5.00 -5.04
C ILE A 235 -11.75 6.41 -5.59
N THR A 236 -10.87 6.79 -6.52
CA THR A 236 -10.81 8.15 -7.09
C THR A 236 -11.58 8.25 -8.40
N GLU A 237 -11.73 7.14 -9.12
CA GLU A 237 -12.47 7.07 -10.38
C GLU A 237 -13.17 5.72 -10.56
N THR A 238 -14.33 5.73 -11.23
CA THR A 238 -15.06 4.53 -11.61
C THR A 238 -15.18 4.45 -13.13
N LEU A 239 -14.53 3.44 -13.71
CA LEU A 239 -14.42 3.22 -15.15
C LEU A 239 -15.48 2.23 -15.64
N ALA A 240 -16.15 2.59 -16.74
CA ALA A 240 -16.98 1.64 -17.48
C ALA A 240 -16.12 0.86 -18.47
N PRO A 241 -16.27 -0.47 -18.56
CA PRO A 241 -15.56 -1.24 -19.59
C PRO A 241 -15.99 -0.83 -20.99
N ILE A 242 -15.08 -0.95 -21.95
CA ILE A 242 -15.31 -0.55 -23.34
C ILE A 242 -15.70 -1.74 -24.24
N SER A 243 -15.34 -2.97 -23.85
CA SER A 243 -15.73 -4.16 -24.62
C SER A 243 -15.72 -5.44 -23.79
N ILE A 244 -16.44 -6.47 -24.28
CA ILE A 244 -16.40 -7.83 -23.77
C ILE A 244 -16.25 -8.79 -24.95
N SER A 245 -15.25 -9.66 -24.89
CA SER A 245 -15.05 -10.76 -25.84
C SER A 245 -15.25 -12.12 -25.15
N GLU A 246 -15.40 -13.18 -25.95
CA GLU A 246 -15.49 -14.57 -25.47
C GLU A 246 -14.47 -15.42 -26.25
N PRO A 247 -13.17 -15.35 -25.90
CA PRO A 247 -12.12 -16.07 -26.64
C PRO A 247 -12.25 -17.60 -26.52
N LYS A 248 -12.90 -18.10 -25.46
CA LYS A 248 -13.25 -19.52 -25.28
C LYS A 248 -14.66 -19.63 -24.69
N PRO A 249 -15.43 -20.70 -24.99
CA PRO A 249 -16.78 -20.87 -24.45
C PRO A 249 -16.83 -20.70 -22.92
N GLY A 250 -17.68 -19.79 -22.43
CA GLY A 250 -17.86 -19.52 -21.00
C GLY A 250 -16.69 -18.80 -20.32
N ARG A 251 -15.73 -18.28 -21.10
CA ARG A 251 -14.60 -17.47 -20.65
C ARG A 251 -14.67 -16.13 -21.34
N TYR A 252 -15.03 -15.10 -20.58
CA TYR A 252 -15.18 -13.74 -21.07
C TYR A 252 -13.95 -12.92 -20.74
N VAL A 253 -13.58 -11.99 -21.60
CA VAL A 253 -12.54 -10.99 -21.32
C VAL A 253 -13.15 -9.61 -21.44
N VAL A 254 -13.18 -8.90 -20.31
CA VAL A 254 -13.64 -7.52 -20.17
C VAL A 254 -12.44 -6.59 -20.37
N ASP A 255 -12.54 -5.64 -21.29
CA ASP A 255 -11.52 -4.60 -21.51
C ASP A 255 -11.98 -3.29 -20.88
N MET A 256 -11.22 -2.78 -19.90
CA MET A 256 -11.49 -1.50 -19.25
C MET A 256 -11.08 -0.29 -20.11
N GLY A 257 -10.30 -0.50 -21.17
CA GLY A 257 -9.81 0.56 -22.05
C GLY A 257 -8.65 1.39 -21.49
N GLN A 258 -8.27 1.14 -20.24
CA GLN A 258 -7.17 1.79 -19.53
C GLN A 258 -6.54 0.78 -18.56
N ASN A 259 -5.21 0.76 -18.47
CA ASN A 259 -4.49 0.03 -17.44
C ASN A 259 -4.41 0.87 -16.16
N PHE A 260 -4.85 0.34 -15.03
CA PHE A 260 -4.87 1.05 -13.74
C PHE A 260 -4.78 0.07 -12.56
N SER A 261 -4.59 0.61 -11.35
CA SER A 261 -4.60 -0.19 -10.12
C SER A 261 -5.90 -0.09 -9.33
N GLY A 262 -6.43 -1.20 -8.86
CA GLY A 262 -7.71 -1.22 -8.15
C GLY A 262 -8.37 -2.58 -8.23
N HIS A 263 -9.69 -2.60 -8.40
CA HIS A 263 -10.44 -3.85 -8.51
C HIS A 263 -11.68 -3.67 -9.38
N THR A 264 -12.44 -4.76 -9.60
CA THR A 264 -13.71 -4.70 -10.33
C THR A 264 -14.89 -4.81 -9.38
N GLN A 265 -15.86 -3.91 -9.54
CA GLN A 265 -17.21 -4.10 -9.02
C GLN A 265 -17.99 -5.02 -9.96
N LEU A 266 -18.59 -6.07 -9.40
CA LEU A 266 -19.45 -7.03 -10.05
C LEU A 266 -20.92 -6.71 -9.76
N ARG A 267 -21.77 -6.78 -10.79
CA ARG A 267 -23.23 -6.86 -10.67
C ARG A 267 -23.72 -8.14 -11.31
N VAL A 268 -24.48 -8.95 -10.59
CA VAL A 268 -24.92 -10.26 -11.09
C VAL A 268 -26.27 -10.70 -10.55
N ARG A 269 -26.95 -11.54 -11.34
CA ARG A 269 -28.17 -12.26 -10.96
C ARG A 269 -27.91 -13.76 -11.21
N ALA A 270 -27.80 -14.54 -10.15
CA ALA A 270 -27.45 -15.96 -10.23
C ALA A 270 -28.15 -16.78 -9.15
N ALA A 271 -28.11 -18.10 -9.25
CA ALA A 271 -28.56 -18.97 -8.17
C ALA A 271 -27.57 -18.94 -7.00
N ALA A 272 -28.06 -19.24 -5.79
CA ALA A 272 -27.20 -19.38 -4.62
C ALA A 272 -26.12 -20.44 -4.87
N GLY A 273 -24.87 -20.13 -4.53
CA GLY A 273 -23.72 -21.02 -4.75
C GLY A 273 -23.08 -20.91 -6.14
N THR A 274 -23.63 -20.13 -7.07
CA THR A 274 -22.93 -19.84 -8.34
C THR A 274 -21.64 -19.07 -8.04
N MET A 275 -20.51 -19.65 -8.48
CA MET A 275 -19.18 -19.10 -8.29
C MET A 275 -18.71 -18.37 -9.55
N ILE A 276 -18.32 -17.11 -9.39
CA ILE A 276 -17.81 -16.25 -10.45
C ILE A 276 -16.37 -15.88 -10.09
N THR A 277 -15.45 -16.19 -10.99
CA THR A 277 -14.03 -15.89 -10.79
C THR A 277 -13.59 -14.82 -11.78
N MET A 278 -12.93 -13.78 -11.27
CA MET A 278 -12.36 -12.66 -12.01
C MET A 278 -10.85 -12.67 -11.85
N ARG A 279 -10.11 -12.88 -12.94
CA ARG A 279 -8.65 -12.79 -12.99
C ARG A 279 -8.22 -11.52 -13.70
N TYR A 280 -7.19 -10.87 -13.18
CA TYR A 280 -6.75 -9.57 -13.66
C TYR A 280 -5.40 -9.64 -14.39
N GLY A 281 -5.24 -8.85 -15.46
CA GLY A 281 -3.96 -8.73 -16.17
C GLY A 281 -3.88 -7.54 -17.13
N GLU A 282 -2.67 -7.28 -17.60
CA GLU A 282 -2.34 -6.07 -18.38
C GLU A 282 -2.36 -6.31 -19.88
N ILE A 283 -2.17 -7.55 -20.32
CA ILE A 283 -2.03 -7.92 -21.74
C ILE A 283 -2.82 -9.19 -22.08
N LEU A 284 -3.04 -9.38 -23.37
CA LEU A 284 -3.72 -10.55 -23.93
C LEU A 284 -2.76 -11.35 -24.83
N HIS A 285 -2.95 -12.66 -24.86
CA HIS A 285 -2.41 -13.52 -25.89
C HIS A 285 -3.04 -13.18 -27.26
N LYS A 286 -2.42 -13.67 -28.35
CA LYS A 286 -2.93 -13.49 -29.72
C LYS A 286 -4.33 -14.06 -29.94
N ASP A 287 -4.74 -15.06 -29.16
CA ASP A 287 -6.07 -15.69 -29.21
C ASP A 287 -7.14 -14.90 -28.40
N GLY A 288 -6.75 -13.78 -27.79
CA GLY A 288 -7.63 -12.94 -26.98
C GLY A 288 -7.79 -13.40 -25.54
N THR A 289 -7.16 -14.50 -25.11
CA THR A 289 -7.16 -14.91 -23.70
C THR A 289 -6.17 -14.09 -22.86
N LEU A 290 -6.41 -14.00 -21.56
CA LEU A 290 -5.58 -13.22 -20.64
C LEU A 290 -4.17 -13.84 -20.50
N ASP A 291 -3.14 -13.00 -20.64
CA ASP A 291 -1.75 -13.40 -20.44
C ASP A 291 -1.22 -12.84 -19.11
N THR A 292 -1.03 -13.74 -18.14
CA THR A 292 -0.47 -13.40 -16.83
C THR A 292 0.99 -13.81 -16.68
N ALA A 293 1.63 -14.38 -17.71
CA ALA A 293 2.99 -14.89 -17.60
C ALA A 293 4.03 -13.81 -17.20
N PRO A 294 3.98 -12.57 -17.73
CA PRO A 294 4.95 -11.53 -17.35
C PRO A 294 4.84 -11.07 -15.89
N ILE A 295 3.68 -11.24 -15.28
CA ILE A 295 3.36 -10.71 -13.94
C ILE A 295 3.40 -11.79 -12.86
N ASP A 296 3.24 -13.07 -13.23
CA ASP A 296 3.23 -14.23 -12.31
C ASP A 296 4.65 -14.74 -11.97
N THR A 297 5.70 -14.15 -12.56
CA THR A 297 7.08 -14.63 -12.40
C THR A 297 7.69 -14.41 -11.02
N PHE A 298 7.11 -13.53 -10.19
CA PHE A 298 7.59 -13.22 -8.82
C PHE A 298 6.76 -13.89 -7.72
N MET A 299 5.70 -14.60 -8.11
CA MET A 299 4.94 -15.45 -7.21
C MET A 299 5.58 -16.82 -7.12
N ALA A 300 5.63 -17.39 -5.91
CA ALA A 300 6.02 -18.78 -5.78
C ALA A 300 4.97 -19.68 -6.42
N LYS A 301 5.41 -20.76 -7.05
CA LYS A 301 4.52 -21.85 -7.46
C LYS A 301 4.31 -22.75 -6.25
N THR A 302 3.08 -23.17 -6.00
CA THR A 302 2.69 -23.94 -4.81
C THR A 302 1.87 -25.17 -5.19
N ASP A 303 1.89 -26.18 -4.32
CA ASP A 303 0.98 -27.33 -4.36
C ASP A 303 0.24 -27.48 -3.02
N PRO A 304 -1.07 -27.20 -2.94
CA PRO A 304 -1.94 -26.75 -4.05
C PRO A 304 -1.63 -25.33 -4.55
N PRO A 305 -2.03 -24.96 -5.79
CA PRO A 305 -1.78 -23.62 -6.33
C PRO A 305 -2.44 -22.50 -5.52
N GLN A 306 -1.69 -21.45 -5.22
CA GLN A 306 -2.20 -20.21 -4.68
C GLN A 306 -2.79 -19.34 -5.81
N PRO A 307 -3.88 -18.60 -5.57
CA PRO A 307 -4.38 -17.64 -6.54
C PRO A 307 -3.39 -16.47 -6.74
N PHE A 308 -3.51 -15.76 -7.85
CA PHE A 308 -2.73 -14.53 -8.08
C PHE A 308 -3.58 -13.55 -8.88
N GLN A 309 -3.74 -12.34 -8.34
CA GLN A 309 -4.65 -11.32 -8.85
C GLN A 309 -6.00 -11.93 -9.27
N GLN A 310 -6.67 -12.57 -8.32
CA GLN A 310 -7.90 -13.30 -8.57
C GLN A 310 -8.92 -13.06 -7.47
N ASP A 311 -10.09 -12.59 -7.88
CA ASP A 311 -11.26 -12.44 -7.03
C ASP A 311 -12.27 -13.56 -7.32
N THR A 312 -12.92 -14.09 -6.28
CA THR A 312 -13.98 -15.10 -6.42
C THR A 312 -15.20 -14.71 -5.60
N TYR A 313 -16.34 -14.58 -6.27
CA TYR A 313 -17.62 -14.27 -5.64
C TYR A 313 -18.57 -15.46 -5.73
N ILE A 314 -19.15 -15.87 -4.60
CA ILE A 314 -20.14 -16.95 -4.51
C ILE A 314 -21.49 -16.32 -4.18
N CYS A 315 -22.44 -16.45 -5.11
CA CYS A 315 -23.72 -15.75 -5.06
C CYS A 315 -24.62 -16.29 -3.93
N LYS A 316 -25.47 -15.44 -3.36
CA LYS A 316 -26.48 -15.82 -2.35
C LYS A 316 -27.87 -16.08 -2.92
N GLY A 317 -28.09 -15.84 -4.20
CA GLY A 317 -29.31 -16.22 -4.90
C GLY A 317 -30.45 -15.23 -4.79
N ILE A 318 -30.15 -13.92 -4.73
CA ILE A 318 -31.16 -12.86 -4.71
C ILE A 318 -31.28 -12.17 -6.08
N ASP A 319 -32.24 -11.24 -6.21
CA ASP A 319 -32.58 -10.63 -7.50
C ASP A 319 -31.40 -9.93 -8.19
N GLU A 320 -30.64 -9.10 -7.47
CA GLU A 320 -29.39 -8.50 -7.94
C GLU A 320 -28.39 -8.40 -6.79
N GLU A 321 -27.18 -8.83 -7.07
CA GLU A 321 -26.04 -8.80 -6.14
C GLU A 321 -24.99 -7.83 -6.68
N VAL A 322 -24.52 -6.94 -5.82
CA VAL A 322 -23.44 -5.98 -6.12
C VAL A 322 -22.30 -6.24 -5.16
N TRP A 323 -21.12 -6.49 -5.69
CA TRP A 323 -19.96 -6.85 -4.89
C TRP A 323 -18.68 -6.22 -5.42
N GLU A 324 -17.81 -5.80 -4.51
CA GLU A 324 -16.43 -5.44 -4.79
C GLU A 324 -15.57 -5.87 -3.58
N GLN A 325 -14.32 -6.23 -3.84
CA GLN A 325 -13.37 -6.65 -2.80
C GLN A 325 -12.89 -5.48 -1.93
N ARG A 326 -12.33 -5.75 -0.75
CA ARG A 326 -12.03 -4.69 0.24
C ARG A 326 -10.56 -4.51 0.57
N PHE A 327 -9.79 -5.60 0.64
CA PHE A 327 -8.47 -5.59 1.28
C PHE A 327 -7.29 -5.87 0.36
N SER A 328 -7.55 -6.06 -0.94
CA SER A 328 -6.53 -6.22 -1.97
C SER A 328 -6.72 -5.20 -3.10
N TYR A 329 -5.90 -5.33 -4.13
CA TYR A 329 -6.00 -4.60 -5.39
C TYR A 329 -5.17 -5.34 -6.45
N SER A 330 -5.41 -5.07 -7.72
CA SER A 330 -4.66 -5.59 -8.86
C SER A 330 -4.26 -4.46 -9.80
N GLY A 331 -3.21 -4.63 -10.60
CA GLY A 331 -2.92 -3.77 -11.75
C GLY A 331 -3.40 -4.44 -13.03
N PHE A 332 -4.30 -3.79 -13.79
CA PHE A 332 -4.93 -4.41 -14.95
C PHE A 332 -5.57 -3.42 -15.91
N GLN A 333 -5.69 -3.88 -17.15
CA GLN A 333 -6.65 -3.37 -18.14
C GLN A 333 -7.75 -4.41 -18.43
N TYR A 334 -7.40 -5.69 -18.36
CA TYR A 334 -8.27 -6.80 -18.76
C TYR A 334 -8.69 -7.64 -17.56
N VAL A 335 -9.94 -8.09 -17.58
CA VAL A 335 -10.50 -9.01 -16.58
C VAL A 335 -11.02 -10.26 -17.29
N GLU A 336 -10.42 -11.41 -17.03
CA GLU A 336 -10.96 -12.71 -17.46
C GLU A 336 -12.02 -13.16 -16.45
N VAL A 337 -13.24 -13.39 -16.93
CA VAL A 337 -14.39 -13.79 -16.11
C VAL A 337 -14.83 -15.20 -16.50
N THR A 338 -14.94 -16.07 -15.51
CA THR A 338 -15.44 -17.45 -15.67
C THR A 338 -16.53 -17.74 -14.64
N GLY A 339 -17.42 -18.69 -14.95
CA GLY A 339 -18.54 -19.06 -14.07
C GLY A 339 -19.71 -18.06 -14.05
N PHE A 340 -19.69 -17.03 -14.91
CA PHE A 340 -20.79 -16.07 -15.03
C PHE A 340 -22.09 -16.75 -15.53
N PRO A 341 -23.27 -16.44 -14.96
CA PRO A 341 -24.53 -17.03 -15.39
C PRO A 341 -24.97 -16.48 -16.76
N GLY A 342 -24.72 -17.26 -17.81
CA GLY A 342 -24.99 -16.83 -19.19
C GLY A 342 -23.92 -15.88 -19.72
N ARG A 343 -24.31 -14.94 -20.58
CA ARG A 343 -23.40 -13.97 -21.20
C ARG A 343 -23.42 -12.64 -20.44
N PRO A 344 -22.27 -12.13 -19.94
CA PRO A 344 -22.22 -10.84 -19.29
C PRO A 344 -22.36 -9.68 -20.28
N THR A 345 -22.70 -8.52 -19.74
CA THR A 345 -22.80 -7.22 -20.40
C THR A 345 -21.87 -6.21 -19.75
N LEU A 346 -21.64 -5.06 -20.39
CA LEU A 346 -20.79 -3.99 -19.83
C LEU A 346 -21.33 -3.42 -18.51
N GLU A 347 -22.64 -3.54 -18.25
CA GLU A 347 -23.25 -3.08 -17.00
C GLU A 347 -22.90 -3.97 -15.80
N ASN A 348 -22.45 -5.20 -16.05
CA ASN A 348 -22.08 -6.13 -15.00
C ASN A 348 -20.76 -5.79 -14.31
N PHE A 349 -19.96 -4.87 -14.87
CA PHE A 349 -18.62 -4.58 -14.36
C PHE A 349 -18.34 -3.09 -14.29
N ARG A 350 -17.64 -2.65 -13.23
CA ARG A 350 -17.01 -1.33 -13.18
C ARG A 350 -15.57 -1.47 -12.67
N GLY A 351 -14.62 -0.82 -13.33
CA GLY A 351 -13.27 -0.67 -12.81
C GLY A 351 -13.25 0.37 -11.70
N ARG A 352 -12.77 0.02 -10.52
CA ARG A 352 -12.68 0.91 -9.36
C ARG A 352 -11.22 1.34 -9.21
N PHE A 353 -10.87 2.48 -9.80
CA PHE A 353 -9.49 2.98 -9.75
C PHE A 353 -9.22 3.52 -8.36
N ALA A 354 -8.29 2.89 -7.65
CA ALA A 354 -8.05 3.17 -6.24
C ALA A 354 -6.58 3.42 -5.98
N HIS A 355 -6.25 4.61 -5.47
CA HIS A 355 -4.88 5.02 -5.13
C HIS A 355 -4.90 6.08 -4.03
N THR A 356 -3.73 6.50 -3.55
CA THR A 356 -3.58 7.62 -2.62
C THR A 356 -4.25 8.86 -3.21
N ALA A 357 -5.25 9.39 -2.53
CA ALA A 357 -6.16 10.42 -3.05
C ALA A 357 -5.48 11.79 -3.14
N PHE A 358 -4.55 11.94 -4.08
CA PHE A 358 -3.87 13.19 -4.34
C PHE A 358 -4.80 14.22 -4.97
N GLU A 359 -4.65 15.47 -4.56
CA GLU A 359 -5.12 16.60 -5.35
C GLU A 359 -4.14 16.89 -6.51
N ASN A 360 -4.65 17.39 -7.63
CA ASN A 360 -3.79 17.89 -8.70
C ASN A 360 -2.98 19.12 -8.24
N ALA A 361 -1.71 19.16 -8.64
CA ALA A 361 -0.83 20.33 -8.46
C ALA A 361 -0.49 21.02 -9.79
N GLY A 362 -0.45 20.26 -10.89
CA GLY A 362 -0.09 20.79 -12.21
C GLY A 362 -0.75 20.03 -13.35
N GLU A 363 -0.85 20.72 -14.48
CA GLU A 363 -1.38 20.21 -15.75
C GLU A 363 -0.40 20.56 -16.87
N PHE A 364 -0.41 19.75 -17.94
CA PHE A 364 0.44 19.94 -19.10
C PHE A 364 -0.34 19.61 -20.38
N ALA A 365 -0.18 20.45 -21.40
CA ALA A 365 -0.62 20.18 -22.76
C ALA A 365 0.30 20.90 -23.75
N CYS A 366 0.49 20.31 -24.93
CA CYS A 366 1.22 20.93 -26.03
C CYS A 366 0.58 20.58 -27.39
N SER A 367 1.09 21.17 -28.47
CA SER A 367 0.62 20.92 -29.84
C SER A 367 0.95 19.51 -30.36
N ASN A 368 1.88 18.79 -29.71
CA ASN A 368 2.26 17.45 -30.10
C ASN A 368 1.45 16.39 -29.33
N ASN A 369 0.55 15.71 -30.04
CA ASN A 369 -0.33 14.71 -29.45
C ASN A 369 0.41 13.49 -28.86
N VAL A 370 1.61 13.15 -29.37
CA VAL A 370 2.40 12.05 -28.80
C VAL A 370 2.88 12.42 -27.39
N ILE A 371 3.36 13.65 -27.19
CA ILE A 371 3.81 14.13 -25.88
C ILE A 371 2.63 14.21 -24.91
N ASN A 372 1.45 14.65 -25.37
CA ASN A 372 0.25 14.65 -24.53
C ASN A 372 -0.15 13.23 -24.08
N LYS A 373 -0.02 12.22 -24.96
CA LYS A 373 -0.27 10.82 -24.61
C LYS A 373 0.78 10.26 -23.64
N ILE A 374 2.06 10.61 -23.81
CA ILE A 374 3.11 10.24 -22.85
C ILE A 374 2.76 10.81 -21.47
N GLN A 375 2.43 12.10 -21.39
CA GLN A 375 2.02 12.72 -20.14
C GLN A 375 0.79 12.05 -19.51
N GLN A 376 -0.20 11.67 -20.32
CA GLN A 376 -1.38 10.94 -19.84
C GLN A 376 -0.97 9.57 -19.25
N ALA A 377 -0.17 8.78 -19.99
CA ALA A 377 0.30 7.48 -19.53
C ALA A 377 1.15 7.60 -18.24
N THR A 378 2.01 8.61 -18.18
CA THR A 378 2.80 8.96 -17.01
C THR A 378 1.93 9.20 -15.78
N ARG A 379 0.85 9.98 -15.91
CA ARG A 379 -0.06 10.26 -14.78
C ARG A 379 -0.79 9.01 -14.31
N TRP A 380 -1.29 8.18 -15.24
CA TRP A 380 -1.91 6.90 -14.89
C TRP A 380 -0.94 5.96 -14.18
N ALA A 381 0.30 5.85 -14.68
CA ALA A 381 1.34 5.02 -14.06
C ALA A 381 1.70 5.51 -12.65
N TYR A 382 1.91 6.82 -12.48
CA TYR A 382 2.25 7.40 -11.18
C TYR A 382 1.15 7.17 -10.15
N LEU A 383 -0.11 7.48 -10.51
CA LEU A 383 -1.25 7.27 -9.62
C LEU A 383 -1.45 5.79 -9.31
N SER A 384 -1.29 4.91 -10.30
CA SER A 384 -1.46 3.46 -10.08
C SER A 384 -0.48 2.92 -9.05
N ASN A 385 0.73 3.51 -9.00
CA ASN A 385 1.80 3.17 -8.08
C ASN A 385 1.77 3.90 -6.73
N ALA A 386 0.73 4.70 -6.45
CA ALA A 386 0.60 5.39 -5.18
C ALA A 386 -0.30 4.63 -4.19
N GLN A 387 0.14 3.47 -3.69
CA GLN A 387 -0.64 2.62 -2.79
C GLN A 387 -0.19 2.80 -1.33
N SER A 388 -0.34 4.01 -0.79
CA SER A 388 0.17 4.47 0.52
C SER A 388 1.70 4.51 0.70
N ILE A 389 2.42 3.89 -0.24
CA ILE A 389 3.86 3.96 -0.50
C ILE A 389 4.06 4.09 -2.02
N PRO A 390 5.22 4.61 -2.51
CA PRO A 390 5.52 4.68 -3.93
C PRO A 390 5.96 3.30 -4.43
N THR A 391 5.05 2.53 -5.02
CA THR A 391 5.36 1.19 -5.52
C THR A 391 6.06 1.21 -6.88
N ASP A 392 6.83 0.18 -7.20
CA ASP A 392 7.40 -0.05 -8.54
C ASP A 392 6.32 -0.42 -9.56
N CYS A 393 5.45 -1.36 -9.18
CA CYS A 393 4.34 -1.82 -10.00
C CYS A 393 3.14 -2.21 -9.12
N PRO A 394 1.90 -1.93 -9.56
CA PRO A 394 0.71 -2.26 -8.80
C PRO A 394 0.26 -3.72 -8.88
N GLN A 395 0.80 -4.51 -9.80
CA GLN A 395 0.29 -5.84 -10.14
C GLN A 395 1.05 -6.99 -9.47
N ARG A 396 2.38 -7.02 -9.60
CA ARG A 396 3.20 -8.20 -9.27
C ARG A 396 3.94 -8.06 -7.94
N GLU A 397 4.79 -7.04 -7.79
CA GLU A 397 5.71 -6.90 -6.64
C GLU A 397 5.12 -6.03 -5.54
N LYS A 398 4.57 -4.86 -5.91
CA LYS A 398 3.88 -3.91 -5.01
C LYS A 398 4.81 -3.32 -3.95
N ASN A 399 6.11 -3.20 -4.26
CA ASN A 399 7.14 -2.84 -3.31
C ASN A 399 7.51 -1.37 -3.41
N GLY A 400 7.83 -0.76 -2.27
CA GLY A 400 8.42 0.57 -2.22
C GLY A 400 9.89 0.56 -2.62
N TRP A 401 10.19 0.22 -3.88
CA TRP A 401 11.56 0.24 -4.40
C TRP A 401 12.09 1.67 -4.44
N THR A 402 13.24 1.87 -3.80
CA THR A 402 13.67 3.22 -3.46
C THR A 402 14.18 4.01 -4.67
N GLY A 403 14.88 3.36 -5.61
CA GLY A 403 15.37 4.02 -6.84
C GLY A 403 14.24 4.49 -7.75
N ASP A 404 13.21 3.67 -7.92
CA ASP A 404 11.99 4.01 -8.67
C ASP A 404 11.31 5.24 -8.08
N ALA A 405 11.14 5.25 -6.75
CA ALA A 405 10.53 6.36 -6.03
C ALA A 405 11.35 7.66 -6.14
N GLN A 406 12.68 7.55 -6.12
CA GLN A 406 13.61 8.67 -6.28
C GLN A 406 13.41 9.35 -7.63
N LEU A 407 13.49 8.57 -8.72
CA LEU A 407 13.33 9.08 -10.09
C LEU A 407 11.93 9.64 -10.34
N ALA A 408 10.89 9.06 -9.73
CA ALA A 408 9.51 9.52 -9.88
C ALA A 408 9.15 10.75 -9.04
N SER A 409 9.93 11.09 -8.01
CA SER A 409 9.55 12.08 -6.99
C SER A 409 9.33 13.49 -7.54
N GLU A 410 10.21 13.95 -8.41
CA GLU A 410 10.13 15.29 -9.01
C GLU A 410 8.87 15.43 -9.87
N MET A 411 8.67 14.50 -10.80
CA MET A 411 7.47 14.42 -11.63
C MET A 411 6.19 14.32 -10.77
N GLY A 412 6.23 13.53 -9.69
CA GLY A 412 5.12 13.40 -8.76
C GLY A 412 4.73 14.72 -8.10
N LEU A 413 5.71 15.50 -7.66
CA LEU A 413 5.51 16.82 -7.04
C LEU A 413 5.06 17.89 -8.04
N MET A 414 5.45 17.77 -9.32
CA MET A 414 4.97 18.66 -10.38
C MET A 414 3.51 18.40 -10.76
N ASN A 415 3.06 17.14 -10.72
CA ASN A 415 1.73 16.75 -11.17
C ASN A 415 0.68 16.78 -10.05
N PHE A 416 1.08 16.46 -8.82
CA PHE A 416 0.18 16.17 -7.71
C PHE A 416 0.66 16.80 -6.39
N LYS A 417 -0.27 17.10 -5.48
CA LYS A 417 0.05 17.52 -4.11
C LYS A 417 0.48 16.31 -3.26
N SER A 418 1.64 15.73 -3.60
CA SER A 418 2.18 14.47 -3.04
C SER A 418 3.17 14.68 -1.89
N ALA A 419 3.40 15.92 -1.45
CA ALA A 419 4.41 16.25 -0.44
C ALA A 419 4.23 15.51 0.89
N SER A 420 2.99 15.39 1.39
CA SER A 420 2.70 14.69 2.65
C SER A 420 2.82 13.17 2.53
N PHE A 421 2.62 12.61 1.34
CA PHE A 421 2.88 11.21 1.03
C PHE A 421 4.37 10.89 1.07
N TYR A 422 5.21 11.70 0.39
CA TYR A 422 6.65 11.54 0.49
C TYR A 422 7.18 11.85 1.88
N SER A 423 6.64 12.85 2.60
CA SER A 423 7.04 13.08 4.00
C SER A 423 6.73 11.88 4.90
N LYS A 424 5.63 11.15 4.65
CA LYS A 424 5.34 9.91 5.38
C LYS A 424 6.32 8.80 4.98
N TRP A 425 6.68 8.71 3.72
CA TRP A 425 7.60 7.67 3.25
C TRP A 425 9.06 7.93 3.62
N LEU A 426 9.49 9.19 3.74
CA LEU A 426 10.78 9.57 4.35
C LEU A 426 10.89 9.18 5.82
N ASP A 427 9.75 9.20 6.53
CA ASP A 427 9.62 8.67 7.87
C ASP A 427 9.79 7.13 7.87
N ASP A 428 9.28 6.42 6.85
CA ASP A 428 9.51 4.98 6.68
C ASP A 428 10.98 4.66 6.35
N LEU A 429 11.64 5.46 5.50
CA LEU A 429 13.09 5.38 5.24
C LEU A 429 13.90 5.61 6.53
N ALA A 430 13.47 6.57 7.36
CA ALA A 430 14.09 6.86 8.65
C ALA A 430 14.02 5.68 9.61
N ASP A 431 12.91 4.95 9.59
CA ASP A 431 12.64 3.79 10.41
C ASP A 431 13.37 2.53 9.88
N ALA A 432 13.64 2.48 8.57
CA ALA A 432 14.37 1.38 7.91
C ALA A 432 15.91 1.51 7.96
N GLN A 433 16.44 2.72 8.21
CA GLN A 433 17.89 2.94 8.24
C GLN A 433 18.57 2.12 9.34
N ARG A 434 19.57 1.33 8.93
CA ARG A 434 20.38 0.50 9.83
C ARG A 434 21.30 1.34 10.71
N ALA A 435 21.75 0.75 11.81
CA ALA A 435 22.61 1.42 12.78
C ALA A 435 23.93 1.92 12.19
N ASP A 436 24.47 1.25 11.17
CA ASP A 436 25.70 1.63 10.48
C ASP A 436 25.52 2.72 9.41
N GLY A 437 24.26 3.04 9.06
CA GLY A 437 23.87 4.08 8.11
C GLY A 437 23.26 3.58 6.80
N GLY A 438 23.39 2.28 6.50
CA GLY A 438 22.87 1.70 5.26
C GLY A 438 21.33 1.63 5.22
N LEU A 439 20.80 1.60 4.00
CA LEU A 439 19.37 1.54 3.71
C LEU A 439 19.04 0.24 2.97
N PRO A 440 17.82 -0.31 3.15
CA PRO A 440 17.32 -1.32 2.25
C PRO A 440 16.80 -0.69 0.95
N VAL A 441 16.87 -1.44 -0.14
CA VAL A 441 16.36 -1.03 -1.47
C VAL A 441 14.84 -1.12 -1.61
N ILE A 442 14.16 -1.74 -0.64
CA ILE A 442 12.70 -1.78 -0.53
C ILE A 442 12.29 -1.19 0.82
N VAL A 443 11.39 -0.21 0.83
CA VAL A 443 10.89 0.42 2.05
C VAL A 443 9.36 0.55 2.03
N PRO A 444 8.63 0.01 3.02
CA PRO A 444 9.10 -0.80 4.16
C PRO A 444 9.67 -2.17 3.76
N SER A 445 10.73 -2.62 4.43
CA SER A 445 11.38 -3.93 4.21
C SER A 445 10.94 -4.97 5.23
N GLY A 446 10.51 -6.15 4.77
CA GLY A 446 10.25 -7.34 5.61
C GLY A 446 11.49 -8.03 6.17
N GLY A 447 12.69 -7.49 5.92
CA GLY A 447 13.99 -8.08 6.25
C GLY A 447 14.91 -8.26 5.05
N TRP A 448 14.37 -8.17 3.83
CA TRP A 448 15.12 -8.26 2.56
C TRP A 448 15.62 -6.88 2.07
N GLY A 449 16.63 -6.86 1.22
CA GLY A 449 17.07 -5.68 0.49
C GLY A 449 18.20 -4.93 1.16
N ASN A 450 18.83 -5.53 2.17
CA ASN A 450 20.01 -5.01 2.88
C ASN A 450 21.31 -5.52 2.25
N GLY A 451 21.31 -5.70 0.94
CA GLY A 451 22.46 -6.10 0.13
C GLY A 451 22.51 -7.56 -0.30
N GLU A 452 21.46 -8.34 -0.05
CA GLU A 452 21.34 -9.74 -0.52
C GLU A 452 21.42 -9.86 -2.05
N TRP A 453 21.02 -8.80 -2.77
CA TRP A 453 21.00 -8.77 -4.24
C TRP A 453 22.01 -7.81 -4.84
N SER A 454 22.19 -6.64 -4.23
CA SER A 454 22.91 -5.50 -4.80
C SER A 454 24.24 -5.19 -4.10
N GLY A 455 24.62 -5.96 -3.08
CA GLY A 455 25.77 -5.67 -2.24
C GLY A 455 25.46 -4.59 -1.18
N PRO A 456 26.46 -4.17 -0.39
CA PRO A 456 26.21 -3.39 0.83
C PRO A 456 25.64 -1.98 0.61
N ILE A 457 25.69 -1.47 -0.63
CA ILE A 457 25.18 -0.17 -1.07
C ILE A 457 24.59 -0.33 -2.46
N THR A 458 23.50 0.38 -2.72
CA THR A 458 22.87 0.45 -4.05
C THR A 458 22.65 1.92 -4.41
N PRO A 459 23.67 2.65 -4.91
CA PRO A 459 23.67 4.11 -4.90
C PRO A 459 22.43 4.78 -5.51
N PRO A 460 21.95 4.38 -6.72
CA PRO A 460 20.73 4.97 -7.27
C PRO A 460 19.47 4.71 -6.42
N TRP A 461 19.42 3.60 -5.69
CA TRP A 461 18.30 3.26 -4.80
C TRP A 461 18.39 3.99 -3.47
N ASP A 462 19.57 4.04 -2.89
CA ASP A 462 19.80 4.64 -1.58
C ASP A 462 19.65 6.18 -1.64
N ALA A 463 19.98 6.78 -2.79
CA ALA A 463 19.81 8.21 -3.09
C ALA A 463 18.35 8.69 -2.95
N ALA A 464 17.38 7.79 -2.86
CA ALA A 464 16.00 8.14 -2.51
C ALA A 464 15.90 8.96 -1.23
N TYR A 465 16.74 8.67 -0.22
CA TYR A 465 16.63 9.40 1.04
C TYR A 465 17.09 10.87 0.90
N PRO A 466 18.31 11.17 0.40
CA PRO A 466 18.72 12.56 0.15
C PRO A 466 17.89 13.26 -0.93
N VAL A 467 17.68 12.63 -2.10
CA VAL A 467 17.06 13.28 -3.26
C VAL A 467 15.60 13.64 -3.00
N ILE A 468 14.79 12.74 -2.43
CA ILE A 468 13.38 13.05 -2.15
C ILE A 468 13.27 14.12 -1.06
N THR A 469 14.13 14.05 -0.03
CA THR A 469 14.17 15.09 1.01
C THR A 469 14.47 16.47 0.40
N TRP A 470 15.43 16.53 -0.51
CA TRP A 470 15.78 17.76 -1.23
C TRP A 470 14.67 18.24 -2.16
N ASN A 471 14.05 17.35 -2.94
CA ASN A 471 12.94 17.68 -3.82
C ASN A 471 11.75 18.26 -3.04
N LEU A 472 11.43 17.71 -1.87
CA LEU A 472 10.38 18.29 -1.02
C LEU A 472 10.70 19.72 -0.58
N TYR A 473 11.96 20.01 -0.25
CA TYR A 473 12.36 21.38 0.05
C TYR A 473 12.26 22.28 -1.20
N GLN A 474 12.76 21.84 -2.36
CA GLN A 474 12.76 22.65 -3.57
C GLN A 474 11.35 22.99 -4.06
N TYR A 475 10.43 22.02 -3.98
CA TYR A 475 9.06 22.19 -4.50
C TYR A 475 8.06 22.70 -3.46
N CYS A 476 8.35 22.59 -2.16
CA CYS A 476 7.40 23.00 -1.11
C CYS A 476 7.96 23.99 -0.08
N GLY A 477 9.28 24.21 -0.04
CA GLY A 477 9.94 25.18 0.83
C GLY A 477 9.98 24.83 2.33
N ASP A 478 9.67 23.59 2.73
CA ASP A 478 9.59 23.21 4.15
C ASP A 478 10.95 22.78 4.72
N THR A 479 11.65 23.71 5.38
CA THR A 479 12.95 23.45 6.03
C THR A 479 12.85 22.55 7.27
N ARG A 480 11.67 22.45 7.91
CA ARG A 480 11.50 21.61 9.11
C ARG A 480 11.71 20.13 8.79
N LEU A 481 11.38 19.74 7.56
CA LEU A 481 11.61 18.38 7.07
C LEU A 481 13.11 18.13 6.89
N LEU A 482 13.88 19.11 6.40
CA LEU A 482 15.34 19.04 6.35
C LEU A 482 15.93 18.86 7.76
N GLU A 483 15.53 19.72 8.72
CA GLU A 483 16.01 19.65 10.11
C GLU A 483 15.75 18.27 10.74
N ARG A 484 14.56 17.70 10.51
CA ARG A 484 14.16 16.41 11.07
C ARG A 484 14.98 15.25 10.53
N HIS A 485 15.32 15.26 9.24
CA HIS A 485 15.98 14.15 8.56
C HIS A 485 17.49 14.30 8.42
N TYR A 486 18.04 15.51 8.57
CA TYR A 486 19.46 15.80 8.39
C TYR A 486 20.42 14.84 9.09
N PRO A 487 20.26 14.50 10.39
CA PRO A 487 21.19 13.59 11.07
C PRO A 487 21.24 12.19 10.44
N ARG A 488 20.15 11.74 9.82
CA ARG A 488 20.07 10.43 9.15
C ARG A 488 20.64 10.49 7.73
N LEU A 489 20.39 11.58 7.01
CA LEU A 489 20.99 11.83 5.70
C LEU A 489 22.52 11.84 5.80
N ARG A 490 23.05 12.61 6.76
CA ARG A 490 24.48 12.64 7.06
C ARG A 490 25.02 11.23 7.36
N ARG A 491 24.33 10.47 8.23
CA ARG A 491 24.76 9.10 8.57
C ARG A 491 24.84 8.19 7.34
N TYR A 492 23.92 8.34 6.40
CA TYR A 492 23.97 7.57 5.15
C TYR A 492 25.18 7.97 4.30
N VAL A 493 25.44 9.28 4.12
CA VAL A 493 26.62 9.75 3.38
C VAL A 493 27.93 9.33 4.07
N ASP A 494 28.00 9.38 5.41
CA ASP A 494 29.13 8.89 6.21
C ASP A 494 29.31 7.36 6.12
N PHE A 495 28.25 6.61 5.81
CA PHE A 495 28.31 5.18 5.53
C PHE A 495 28.82 4.93 4.11
N PHE A 496 28.27 5.63 3.13
CA PHE A 496 28.61 5.47 1.71
C PHE A 496 30.06 5.90 1.42
N SER A 497 30.54 6.99 2.01
CA SER A 497 31.90 7.51 1.81
C SER A 497 33.00 6.53 2.24
N ARG A 498 32.71 5.55 3.09
CA ARG A 498 33.71 4.53 3.51
C ARG A 498 34.17 3.62 2.38
N TYR A 499 33.40 3.59 1.29
CA TYR A 499 33.69 2.77 0.12
C TYR A 499 34.49 3.52 -0.94
N GLU A 500 34.54 4.85 -0.86
CA GLU A 500 35.36 5.70 -1.74
C GLU A 500 36.85 5.44 -1.51
N LYS A 501 37.60 5.36 -2.62
CA LYS A 501 39.05 5.24 -2.64
C LYS A 501 39.63 6.10 -3.76
N ASP A 502 40.55 7.00 -3.41
CA ASP A 502 41.31 7.84 -4.35
C ASP A 502 40.43 8.68 -5.32
N GLY A 503 39.29 9.15 -4.84
CA GLY A 503 38.29 9.94 -5.56
C GLY A 503 37.26 9.12 -6.34
N VAL A 504 37.28 7.78 -6.22
CA VAL A 504 36.39 6.87 -6.96
C VAL A 504 35.72 5.89 -6.01
N THR A 505 34.41 5.75 -6.14
CA THR A 505 33.66 4.71 -5.45
C THR A 505 33.58 3.47 -6.34
N PRO A 506 33.95 2.27 -5.84
CA PRO A 506 33.80 1.04 -6.60
C PRO A 506 32.38 0.86 -7.14
N GLY A 507 32.27 0.25 -8.32
CA GLY A 507 30.98 -0.13 -8.89
C GLY A 507 30.26 -1.11 -7.98
N LEU A 508 29.12 -0.70 -7.44
CA LEU A 508 28.29 -1.45 -6.50
C LEU A 508 26.81 -1.28 -6.89
N GLY A 509 25.95 -2.21 -6.48
CA GLY A 509 24.54 -2.17 -6.84
C GLY A 509 24.27 -2.53 -8.30
N ILE A 510 23.12 -2.07 -8.78
CA ILE A 510 22.55 -2.45 -10.09
C ILE A 510 22.69 -1.37 -11.17
N GLY A 511 23.21 -0.20 -10.80
CA GLY A 511 23.52 0.88 -11.74
C GLY A 511 22.33 1.40 -12.54
N ASP A 512 22.57 1.63 -13.83
CA ASP A 512 21.62 2.14 -14.82
C ASP A 512 20.66 1.02 -15.26
N TRP A 513 19.72 0.68 -14.38
CA TRP A 513 18.85 -0.49 -14.53
C TRP A 513 17.92 -0.38 -15.74
N LEU A 514 17.85 -1.46 -16.54
CA LEU A 514 17.12 -1.55 -17.82
C LEU A 514 17.56 -0.55 -18.91
N PRO A 515 18.87 -0.46 -19.21
CA PRO A 515 19.35 0.47 -20.22
C PRO A 515 19.00 -0.02 -21.63
N TRP A 516 18.69 0.92 -22.54
CA TRP A 516 18.47 0.57 -23.94
C TRP A 516 19.79 0.54 -24.72
N LYS A 517 20.39 -0.65 -24.85
CA LYS A 517 21.61 -0.89 -25.65
C LYS A 517 22.82 -0.03 -25.23
N THR A 518 22.91 0.30 -23.95
CA THR A 518 24.04 1.01 -23.35
C THR A 518 24.55 0.24 -22.13
N ASP A 519 25.81 0.44 -21.79
CA ASP A 519 26.43 -0.10 -20.59
C ASP A 519 27.21 1.04 -19.91
N THR A 520 26.65 1.56 -18.82
CA THR A 520 27.21 2.69 -18.09
C THR A 520 28.08 2.15 -16.96
N PRO A 521 29.39 2.51 -16.88
CA PRO A 521 30.27 1.99 -15.86
C PRO A 521 29.73 2.19 -14.44
N LEU A 522 29.69 1.13 -13.64
CA LEU A 522 29.10 1.17 -12.29
C LEU A 522 29.88 2.08 -11.34
N ASP A 523 31.20 2.15 -11.49
CA ASP A 523 32.07 3.04 -10.70
C ASP A 523 31.78 4.52 -10.99
N LEU A 524 31.51 4.88 -12.25
CA LEU A 524 31.03 6.20 -12.63
C LEU A 524 29.70 6.52 -11.93
N ILE A 525 28.74 5.59 -11.96
CA ILE A 525 27.43 5.78 -11.32
C ILE A 525 27.57 5.93 -9.81
N SER A 526 28.29 5.01 -9.15
CA SER A 526 28.53 5.04 -7.71
C SER A 526 29.16 6.37 -7.29
N THR A 527 30.21 6.80 -8.01
CA THR A 527 30.93 8.04 -7.70
C THR A 527 30.04 9.27 -7.90
N ALA A 528 29.24 9.30 -8.98
CA ALA A 528 28.32 10.40 -9.25
C ALA A 528 27.23 10.52 -8.18
N TYR A 529 26.67 9.40 -7.71
CA TYR A 529 25.68 9.42 -6.64
C TYR A 529 26.28 9.81 -5.29
N LEU A 530 27.49 9.34 -4.95
CA LEU A 530 28.17 9.79 -3.73
C LEU A 530 28.37 11.31 -3.75
N TYR A 531 28.81 11.86 -4.89
CA TYR A 531 28.94 13.31 -5.05
C TYR A 531 27.60 14.03 -4.90
N LEU A 532 26.53 13.55 -5.56
CA LEU A 532 25.19 14.13 -5.48
C LEU A 532 24.67 14.16 -4.03
N ASP A 533 24.77 13.03 -3.33
CA ASP A 533 24.25 12.88 -1.97
C ASP A 533 25.04 13.73 -0.97
N ALA A 534 26.38 13.75 -1.10
CA ALA A 534 27.24 14.62 -0.30
C ALA A 534 26.95 16.10 -0.56
N LYS A 535 26.71 16.49 -1.82
CA LYS A 535 26.32 17.85 -2.17
C LYS A 535 24.97 18.23 -1.54
N ILE A 536 23.95 17.37 -1.63
CA ILE A 536 22.65 17.61 -1.00
C ILE A 536 22.81 17.80 0.51
N VAL A 537 23.56 16.93 1.19
CA VAL A 537 23.81 17.06 2.63
C VAL A 537 24.54 18.36 2.96
N SER A 538 25.54 18.76 2.17
CA SER A 538 26.25 20.03 2.33
C SER A 538 25.31 21.24 2.14
N ASP A 539 24.50 21.24 1.09
CA ASP A 539 23.53 22.31 0.81
C ASP A 539 22.49 22.44 1.95
N ILE A 540 22.03 21.32 2.50
CA ILE A 540 21.15 21.32 3.69
C ILE A 540 21.89 21.88 4.92
N ALA A 541 23.15 21.50 5.15
CA ALA A 541 23.94 21.99 6.27
C ALA A 541 24.08 23.52 6.23
N HIS A 542 24.38 24.07 5.05
CA HIS A 542 24.46 25.52 4.82
C HIS A 542 23.12 26.21 5.05
N LEU A 543 22.02 25.68 4.51
CA LEU A 543 20.67 26.24 4.70
C LEU A 543 20.26 26.26 6.17
N LEU A 544 20.62 25.23 6.94
CA LEU A 544 20.33 25.10 8.37
C LEU A 544 21.39 25.73 9.27
N ARG A 545 22.48 26.28 8.70
CA ARG A 545 23.61 26.91 9.41
C ARG A 545 24.31 25.97 10.41
N ILE A 546 24.54 24.72 10.00
CA ILE A 546 25.17 23.67 10.80
C ILE A 546 26.70 23.78 10.65
N LYS A 547 27.31 24.59 11.52
CA LYS A 547 28.72 25.05 11.48
C LYS A 547 29.84 23.99 11.37
N ASN A 548 29.57 22.71 11.62
CA ASN A 548 30.59 21.65 11.57
C ASN A 548 30.54 20.78 10.31
N ASP A 549 29.51 20.97 9.47
CA ASP A 549 29.29 20.21 8.24
C ASP A 549 29.23 21.13 7.01
N GLU A 550 29.59 22.41 7.19
CA GLU A 550 29.86 23.36 6.10
C GLU A 550 31.20 22.96 5.47
N HIS A 551 31.17 22.15 4.41
CA HIS A 551 32.33 22.04 3.54
C HIS A 551 32.28 23.18 2.53
N ASP A 552 33.31 24.04 2.54
CA ASP A 552 33.60 24.99 1.48
C ASP A 552 33.71 24.21 0.14
N LEU A 553 32.59 24.10 -0.58
CA LEU A 553 32.64 23.70 -1.98
C LEU A 553 33.46 24.78 -2.71
N PRO A 554 34.43 24.40 -3.57
CA PRO A 554 35.16 25.39 -4.34
C PRO A 554 34.15 26.26 -5.11
N PRO A 555 34.32 27.59 -5.12
CA PRO A 555 33.33 28.50 -5.69
C PRO A 555 33.04 28.12 -7.14
N GLU A 556 31.74 28.05 -7.48
CA GLU A 556 31.25 27.86 -8.84
C GLU A 556 31.70 29.02 -9.74
N ASN A 557 32.90 28.92 -10.32
CA ASN A 557 33.29 29.74 -11.45
C ASN A 557 32.72 29.13 -12.74
N TRP A 558 31.40 29.19 -12.90
CA TRP A 558 30.82 29.24 -14.25
C TRP A 558 30.97 30.67 -14.76
N SER A 559 32.20 31.06 -15.09
CA SER A 559 32.41 32.21 -15.96
C SER A 559 31.78 31.87 -17.30
N SER A 560 30.78 32.65 -17.69
CA SER A 560 30.17 32.69 -19.01
C SER A 560 31.25 32.72 -20.11
N GLY A 561 31.63 31.55 -20.58
CA GLY A 561 32.53 31.37 -21.72
C GLY A 561 31.75 31.71 -22.98
N ASN A 562 32.15 32.82 -23.62
CA ASN A 562 31.68 33.24 -24.93
C ASN A 562 31.56 32.07 -25.91
N VAL A 563 30.33 31.71 -26.26
CA VAL A 563 30.05 30.95 -27.49
C VAL A 563 30.29 31.90 -28.65
N SER A 564 31.55 31.95 -29.10
CA SER A 564 31.93 32.53 -30.39
C SER A 564 31.37 31.65 -31.49
N SER A 565 30.28 32.10 -32.09
CA SER A 565 29.76 31.60 -33.36
C SER A 565 30.82 31.67 -34.46
N ARG A 566 31.24 30.53 -35.01
CA ARG A 566 31.65 30.40 -36.41
C ARG A 566 31.28 29.01 -36.96
N VAL A 567 30.28 29.07 -37.85
CA VAL A 567 29.90 28.23 -39.01
C VAL A 567 30.40 26.78 -39.04
#